data_AF-A0A3P7DT47-F1
#
_entry.id   AF-A0A3P7DT47-F1
#
_cell.length_a   1.000
_cell.length_b   1.000
_cell.length_c   1.000
_cell.angle_alpha   90.00
_cell.angle_beta   90.00
_cell.angle_gamma   90.00
#
_symmetry.space_group_name_H-M   'P 1'
#
loop_
_entity.id
_entity.type
_entity.pdbx_description
1 polymer ?
#
loop_
_entity_poly.entity_id
_entity_poly.type
_entity_poly.pdbx_seq_one_letter_code
_entity_poly.pdbx_strand_id
1 'polypeptide(L)'
;MLYPTAKFRIFGYPFTESKLWFLLSDDPFRIKFLLIWSLPWHNYKKDEFLDVINQFTKLIELPKEILVINPNYLSDKISIYIKSKTSYTENIYPTYMYYMNEKQQEVVLKEKLCLPSDYHYNDDKPEEDALIINDTWQYADKGDSRCFAEKLRMLPNVIIRYQGQPIAYEIFNINGFFHHHFVHEEHRRQGLGKHVELRLSQKIIQEGFWPCKTVELKNELVVAWSNRSSYWNRYDDEYGNPIIINFNLLR
;
A
#
# COMPACT_ATOMS: atom_id res chain seq x y z
N MET A 1 -17.42 6.14 -6.10
CA MET A 1 -17.10 4.80 -5.55
C MET A 1 -15.83 4.33 -6.26
N LEU A 2 -14.69 4.30 -5.57
CA LEU A 2 -13.37 4.23 -6.19
C LEU A 2 -12.94 2.84 -6.67
N TYR A 3 -13.65 1.77 -6.31
CA TYR A 3 -13.35 0.42 -6.80
C TYR A 3 -14.58 -0.50 -6.61
N PRO A 4 -15.59 -0.44 -7.50
CA PRO A 4 -16.91 -1.05 -7.27
C PRO A 4 -16.89 -2.58 -7.24
N THR A 5 -15.83 -3.20 -7.76
CA THR A 5 -15.71 -4.66 -7.86
C THR A 5 -15.21 -5.32 -6.57
N ALA A 6 -14.46 -4.61 -5.72
CA ALA A 6 -14.04 -5.15 -4.42
C ALA A 6 -15.09 -4.87 -3.34
N LYS A 7 -15.43 -5.89 -2.57
CA LYS A 7 -16.22 -5.73 -1.35
C LYS A 7 -15.28 -5.65 -0.16
N PHE A 8 -15.50 -4.68 0.71
CA PHE A 8 -14.80 -4.57 1.98
C PHE A 8 -15.71 -4.98 3.13
N ARG A 9 -15.16 -5.74 4.07
CA ARG A 9 -15.80 -6.03 5.36
C ARG A 9 -14.90 -5.48 6.46
N ILE A 10 -15.46 -4.66 7.32
CA ILE A 10 -14.76 -4.02 8.44
C ILE A 10 -15.32 -4.59 9.74
N PHE A 11 -14.42 -5.06 10.60
CA PHE A 11 -14.75 -5.55 11.93
C PHE A 11 -13.94 -4.77 12.95
N GLY A 12 -14.60 -4.29 14.00
CA GLY A 12 -13.97 -3.60 15.12
C GLY A 12 -14.13 -4.41 16.41
N TYR A 13 -13.06 -4.46 17.21
CA TYR A 13 -13.06 -5.12 18.52
C TYR A 13 -12.44 -4.22 19.60
N PRO A 14 -13.05 -4.13 20.81
CA PRO A 14 -14.42 -4.57 21.11
C PRO A 14 -15.45 -3.73 20.33
N PHE A 15 -16.68 -4.22 20.18
CA PHE A 15 -17.72 -3.55 19.39
C PHE A 15 -18.05 -2.13 19.88
N THR A 16 -18.02 -1.92 21.20
CA THR A 16 -18.40 -0.64 21.83
C THR A 16 -17.32 0.43 21.75
N GLU A 17 -16.04 0.05 21.69
CA GLU A 17 -14.90 0.96 21.62
C GLU A 17 -13.77 0.24 20.87
N SER A 18 -13.86 0.18 19.54
CA SER A 18 -12.97 -0.64 18.75
C SER A 18 -11.52 -0.13 18.77
N LYS A 19 -10.63 -0.95 19.32
CA LYS A 19 -9.18 -0.72 19.42
C LYS A 19 -8.37 -1.61 18.48
N LEU A 20 -8.99 -2.66 17.94
CA LEU A 20 -8.45 -3.51 16.88
C LEU A 20 -9.43 -3.56 15.72
N TRP A 21 -8.91 -3.39 14.52
CA TRP A 21 -9.67 -3.36 13.28
C TRP A 21 -9.18 -4.45 12.34
N PHE A 22 -10.14 -5.14 11.73
CA PHE A 22 -9.91 -6.10 10.65
C PHE A 22 -10.63 -5.57 9.41
N LEU A 23 -9.88 -5.24 8.37
CA LEU A 23 -10.42 -4.88 7.06
C LEU A 23 -10.09 -6.00 6.09
N LEU A 24 -11.10 -6.77 5.71
CA LEU A 24 -11.00 -7.83 4.72
C LEU A 24 -11.48 -7.31 3.37
N SER A 25 -10.62 -7.37 2.36
CA SER A 25 -10.96 -7.11 0.97
C SER A 25 -11.26 -8.41 0.23
N ASP A 26 -12.41 -8.43 -0.43
CA ASP A 26 -12.83 -9.48 -1.33
C ASP A 26 -12.77 -8.94 -2.77
N ASP A 27 -11.58 -9.00 -3.37
CA ASP A 27 -11.36 -8.72 -4.79
C ASP A 27 -11.44 -10.04 -5.58
N PRO A 28 -12.31 -10.16 -6.59
CA PRO A 28 -12.45 -11.39 -7.37
C PRO A 28 -11.27 -11.68 -8.31
N PHE A 29 -10.39 -10.70 -8.56
CA PHE A 29 -9.31 -10.80 -9.54
C PHE A 29 -7.91 -10.93 -8.91
N ARG A 30 -7.78 -10.74 -7.60
CA ARG A 30 -6.51 -10.74 -6.88
C ARG A 30 -6.60 -11.58 -5.60
N ILE A 31 -5.44 -11.94 -5.08
CA ILE A 31 -5.26 -12.39 -3.70
C ILE A 31 -6.00 -11.42 -2.75
N LYS A 32 -6.89 -11.97 -1.93
CA LYS A 32 -7.59 -11.22 -0.88
C LYS A 32 -6.57 -10.65 0.09
N PHE A 33 -6.83 -9.47 0.65
CA PHE A 33 -6.00 -8.94 1.72
C PHE A 33 -6.80 -8.74 3.01
N LEU A 34 -6.13 -8.94 4.13
CA LEU A 34 -6.62 -8.67 5.47
C LEU A 34 -5.69 -7.67 6.14
N LEU A 35 -6.15 -6.44 6.30
CA LEU A 35 -5.45 -5.44 7.10
C LEU A 35 -5.88 -5.60 8.56
N ILE A 36 -4.91 -5.83 9.44
CA ILE A 36 -5.11 -5.92 10.89
C ILE A 36 -4.39 -4.74 11.53
N TRP A 37 -5.15 -3.82 12.13
CA TRP A 37 -4.60 -2.59 12.67
C TRP A 37 -5.16 -2.31 14.05
N SER A 38 -4.30 -2.14 15.05
CA SER A 38 -4.72 -1.61 16.35
C SER A 38 -4.57 -0.09 16.35
N LEU A 39 -5.28 0.58 17.25
CA LEU A 39 -4.86 1.93 17.62
C LEU A 39 -3.38 1.88 18.03
N PRO A 40 -2.60 2.91 17.66
CA PRO A 40 -1.28 3.11 18.25
C PRO A 40 -1.42 3.05 19.78
N TRP A 41 -0.42 2.49 20.48
CA TRP A 41 -0.38 2.34 21.94
C TRP A 41 -1.27 1.26 22.56
N HIS A 42 -2.24 0.70 21.82
CA HIS A 42 -3.01 -0.43 22.36
C HIS A 42 -2.32 -1.76 22.05
N ASN A 43 -1.46 -2.19 22.97
CA ASN A 43 -0.80 -3.49 22.88
C ASN A 43 -1.68 -4.57 23.52
N TYR A 44 -2.21 -5.47 22.69
CA TYR A 44 -2.93 -6.64 23.16
C TYR A 44 -1.98 -7.59 23.89
N LYS A 45 -2.46 -8.23 24.96
CA LYS A 45 -1.77 -9.42 25.47
C LYS A 45 -1.92 -10.57 24.48
N LYS A 46 -1.02 -11.55 24.51
CA LYS A 46 -1.06 -12.73 23.62
C LYS A 46 -2.43 -13.42 23.66
N ASP A 47 -2.92 -13.77 24.85
CA ASP A 47 -4.16 -14.53 25.00
C ASP A 47 -5.38 -13.71 24.59
N GLU A 48 -5.36 -12.40 24.85
CA GLU A 48 -6.39 -11.47 24.40
C GLU A 48 -6.46 -11.41 22.88
N PHE A 49 -5.33 -11.21 22.20
CA PHE A 49 -5.29 -11.21 20.74
C PHE A 49 -5.75 -12.55 20.15
N LEU A 50 -5.32 -13.67 20.74
CA LEU A 50 -5.70 -15.01 20.29
C LEU A 50 -7.22 -15.23 20.45
N ASP A 51 -7.84 -14.75 21.52
CA ASP A 51 -9.30 -14.79 21.65
C ASP A 51 -9.99 -13.99 20.54
N VAL A 52 -9.53 -12.75 20.29
CA VAL A 52 -10.13 -11.87 19.27
C VAL A 52 -10.03 -12.46 17.86
N ILE A 53 -8.85 -12.96 17.47
CA ILE A 53 -8.68 -13.56 16.13
C ILE A 53 -9.47 -14.86 15.98
N ASN A 54 -9.63 -15.64 17.06
CA ASN A 54 -10.53 -16.80 17.06
C ASN A 54 -12.00 -16.37 16.87
N GLN A 55 -12.45 -15.27 17.48
CA GLN A 55 -13.79 -14.74 17.24
C GLN A 55 -13.95 -14.27 15.79
N PHE A 56 -12.98 -13.54 15.25
CA PHE A 56 -12.98 -13.09 13.85
C PHE A 56 -13.06 -14.27 12.87
N THR A 57 -12.25 -15.31 13.05
CA THR A 57 -12.22 -16.48 12.16
C THR A 57 -13.42 -17.44 12.30
N LYS A 58 -14.25 -17.28 13.34
CA LYS A 58 -15.59 -17.92 13.37
C LYS A 58 -16.58 -17.24 12.41
N LEU A 59 -16.37 -15.96 12.11
CA LEU A 59 -17.23 -15.18 11.22
C LEU A 59 -16.75 -15.20 9.77
N ILE A 60 -15.47 -15.49 9.56
CA ILE A 60 -14.78 -15.39 8.28
C ILE A 60 -13.94 -16.65 8.04
N GLU A 61 -14.28 -17.37 6.97
CA GLU A 61 -13.39 -18.40 6.43
C GLU A 61 -12.19 -17.73 5.73
N LEU A 62 -10.97 -18.11 6.15
CA LEU A 62 -9.75 -17.64 5.50
C LEU A 62 -9.58 -18.35 4.14
N PRO A 63 -9.31 -17.62 3.05
CA PRO A 63 -9.10 -18.21 1.72
C PRO A 63 -7.76 -18.97 1.66
N LYS A 64 -7.58 -19.85 0.67
CA LYS A 64 -6.32 -20.60 0.49
C LYS A 64 -5.07 -19.74 0.31
N GLU A 65 -5.24 -18.50 -0.12
CA GLU A 65 -4.15 -17.53 -0.21
C GLU A 65 -4.66 -16.17 0.27
N ILE A 66 -3.89 -15.53 1.15
CA ILE A 66 -4.24 -14.21 1.71
C ILE A 66 -2.99 -13.39 1.98
N LEU A 67 -3.08 -12.09 1.68
CA LEU A 67 -2.09 -11.10 2.09
C LEU A 67 -2.53 -10.44 3.41
N VAL A 68 -1.86 -10.76 4.51
CA VAL A 68 -2.11 -10.11 5.80
C VAL A 68 -1.19 -8.89 5.92
N ILE A 69 -1.76 -7.71 6.14
CA ILE A 69 -1.02 -6.46 6.33
C ILE A 69 -1.18 -6.03 7.78
N ASN A 70 -0.08 -5.90 8.52
CA ASN A 70 -0.15 -5.54 9.94
C ASN A 70 1.15 -4.88 10.44
N PRO A 71 1.08 -4.08 11.50
CA PRO A 71 2.27 -3.60 12.17
C PRO A 71 3.01 -4.73 12.90
N ASN A 72 4.34 -4.60 13.01
CA ASN A 72 5.24 -5.63 13.55
C ASN A 72 4.90 -6.07 14.98
N TYR A 73 4.40 -5.17 15.83
CA TYR A 73 4.01 -5.49 17.21
C TYR A 73 2.79 -6.44 17.32
N LEU A 74 2.08 -6.70 16.21
CA LEU A 74 1.05 -7.74 16.11
C LEU A 74 1.56 -9.02 15.43
N SER A 75 2.71 -8.99 14.76
CA SER A 75 3.15 -10.06 13.86
C SER A 75 3.38 -11.38 14.60
N ASP A 76 4.07 -11.37 15.74
CA ASP A 76 4.32 -12.59 16.51
C ASP A 76 3.01 -13.30 16.90
N LYS A 77 2.00 -12.52 17.28
CA LYS A 77 0.70 -13.05 17.69
C LYS A 77 -0.08 -13.63 16.51
N ILE A 78 -0.02 -12.96 15.36
CA ILE A 78 -0.58 -13.43 14.09
C ILE A 78 0.11 -14.72 13.64
N SER A 79 1.45 -14.76 13.62
CA SER A 79 2.20 -15.95 13.23
C SER A 79 1.98 -17.13 14.19
N ILE A 80 1.80 -16.89 15.50
CA ILE A 80 1.39 -17.93 16.46
C ILE A 80 0.02 -18.51 16.08
N TYR A 81 -0.96 -17.66 15.78
CA TYR A 81 -2.28 -18.11 15.36
C TYR A 81 -2.20 -18.96 14.09
N ILE A 82 -1.56 -18.43 13.04
CA ILE A 82 -1.39 -19.09 11.74
C ILE A 82 -0.77 -20.48 11.91
N LYS A 83 0.37 -20.58 12.60
CA LYS A 83 1.07 -21.86 12.80
C LYS A 83 0.26 -22.87 13.63
N SER A 84 -0.62 -22.40 14.52
CA SER A 84 -1.42 -23.27 15.40
C SER A 84 -2.74 -23.74 14.78
N LYS A 85 -3.26 -23.04 13.76
CA LYS A 85 -4.60 -23.28 13.22
C LYS A 85 -4.65 -23.54 11.72
N THR A 86 -3.55 -23.32 11.00
CA THR A 86 -3.52 -23.37 9.54
C THR A 86 -2.27 -24.08 9.04
N SER A 87 -2.26 -24.47 7.77
CA SER A 87 -1.11 -25.05 7.09
C SER A 87 -0.38 -24.04 6.20
N TYR A 88 -0.62 -22.73 6.38
CA TYR A 88 -0.01 -21.73 5.51
C TYR A 88 1.51 -21.72 5.64
N THR A 89 2.15 -21.59 4.49
CA THR A 89 3.50 -21.07 4.34
C THR A 89 3.45 -19.54 4.40
N GLU A 90 4.44 -18.93 5.07
CA GLU A 90 4.48 -17.49 5.33
C GLU A 90 5.69 -16.86 4.65
N ASN A 91 5.45 -15.88 3.77
CA ASN A 91 6.49 -15.01 3.22
C ASN A 91 6.25 -13.57 3.71
N ILE A 92 7.23 -13.00 4.40
CA ILE A 92 7.12 -11.68 5.04
C ILE A 92 7.91 -10.65 4.23
N TYR A 93 7.25 -9.57 3.83
CA TYR A 93 7.87 -8.41 3.20
C TYR A 93 7.77 -7.22 4.17
N PRO A 94 8.82 -6.98 4.99
CA PRO A 94 8.81 -5.89 5.95
C PRO A 94 9.02 -4.55 5.25
N THR A 95 8.24 -3.54 5.65
CA THR A 95 8.31 -2.19 5.09
C THR A 95 8.34 -1.12 6.18
N TYR A 96 8.98 0.00 5.89
CA TYR A 96 8.71 1.25 6.62
C TYR A 96 7.52 1.95 5.99
N MET A 97 6.62 2.46 6.83
CA MET A 97 5.53 3.33 6.37
C MET A 97 5.95 4.80 6.47
N TYR A 98 5.57 5.57 5.47
CA TYR A 98 5.75 7.02 5.44
C TYR A 98 4.42 7.70 5.17
N TYR A 99 4.20 8.86 5.78
CA TYR A 99 2.97 9.63 5.63
C TYR A 99 3.24 11.14 5.54
N MET A 100 2.30 11.89 4.96
CA MET A 100 2.34 13.36 4.94
C MET A 100 1.45 13.93 6.04
N ASN A 101 1.97 14.73 6.95
CA ASN A 101 1.11 15.51 7.86
C ASN A 101 0.39 16.64 7.11
N GLU A 102 -0.59 17.30 7.73
CA GLU A 102 -1.39 18.35 7.09
C GLU A 102 -0.53 19.49 6.51
N LYS A 103 0.54 19.90 7.20
CA LYS A 103 1.46 20.94 6.71
C LYS A 103 2.19 20.48 5.44
N GLN A 104 2.64 19.23 5.40
CA GLN A 104 3.26 18.64 4.21
C GLN A 104 2.26 18.53 3.06
N GLN A 105 1.01 18.15 3.34
CA GLN A 105 -0.06 18.10 2.34
C GLN A 105 -0.30 19.48 1.72
N GLU A 106 -0.39 20.54 2.53
CA GLU A 106 -0.52 21.92 2.04
C GLU A 106 0.65 22.33 1.13
N VAL A 107 1.88 21.99 1.49
CA VAL A 107 3.07 22.28 0.68
C VAL A 107 2.97 21.55 -0.66
N VAL A 108 2.62 20.26 -0.66
CA VAL A 108 2.49 19.45 -1.88
C VAL A 108 1.37 19.96 -2.79
N LEU A 109 0.23 20.40 -2.23
CA LEU A 109 -0.86 20.99 -3.01
C LEU A 109 -0.47 22.30 -3.69
N LYS A 110 0.46 23.07 -3.12
CA LYS A 110 0.95 24.35 -3.66
C LYS A 110 2.11 24.17 -4.65
N GLU A 111 2.75 22.99 -4.67
CA GLU A 111 3.90 22.70 -5.52
C GLU A 111 3.53 22.74 -7.01
N LYS A 112 4.28 23.54 -7.79
CA LYS A 112 4.17 23.54 -9.26
C LYS A 112 5.12 22.51 -9.85
N LEU A 113 4.57 21.39 -10.33
CA LEU A 113 5.34 20.28 -10.90
C LEU A 113 5.58 20.49 -12.39
N CYS A 114 6.76 20.99 -12.76
CA CYS A 114 7.18 21.15 -14.16
C CYS A 114 8.05 19.97 -14.62
N LEU A 115 7.55 19.16 -15.55
CA LEU A 115 8.35 18.08 -16.16
C LEU A 115 9.45 18.63 -17.07
N PRO A 116 10.56 17.89 -17.29
CA PRO A 116 11.52 18.23 -18.33
C PRO A 116 10.85 18.23 -19.72
N SER A 117 11.51 18.85 -20.70
CA SER A 117 11.05 18.84 -22.10
C SER A 117 10.83 17.40 -22.60
N ASP A 118 9.86 17.22 -23.50
CA ASP A 118 9.45 15.95 -24.12
C ASP A 118 8.68 14.97 -23.23
N TYR A 119 8.70 15.17 -21.90
CA TYR A 119 7.88 14.39 -20.97
C TYR A 119 6.52 15.05 -20.74
N HIS A 120 5.47 14.24 -20.63
CA HIS A 120 4.12 14.73 -20.32
C HIS A 120 3.33 13.73 -19.49
N TYR A 121 2.38 14.22 -18.70
CA TYR A 121 1.43 13.38 -17.97
C TYR A 121 0.29 12.96 -18.89
N ASN A 122 -0.03 11.67 -18.92
CA ASN A 122 -1.17 11.15 -19.68
C ASN A 122 -1.51 9.72 -19.23
N ASP A 123 -2.75 9.53 -18.77
CA ASP A 123 -3.29 8.30 -18.17
C ASP A 123 -4.53 7.78 -18.94
N ASP A 124 -4.58 8.01 -20.27
CA ASP A 124 -5.75 7.77 -21.11
C ASP A 124 -5.86 6.35 -21.72
N LYS A 125 -4.87 5.47 -21.49
CA LYS A 125 -4.78 4.12 -22.08
C LYS A 125 -4.65 3.02 -21.01
N PRO A 126 -5.62 2.88 -20.10
CA PRO A 126 -5.49 1.99 -18.95
C PRO A 126 -5.27 0.52 -19.34
N GLU A 127 -5.82 0.03 -20.45
CA GLU A 127 -5.64 -1.35 -20.91
C GLU A 127 -4.22 -1.62 -21.42
N GLU A 128 -3.66 -0.70 -22.23
CA GLU A 128 -2.31 -0.83 -22.77
C GLU A 128 -1.26 -0.63 -21.67
N ASP A 129 -1.45 0.40 -20.85
CA ASP A 129 -0.54 0.73 -19.76
C ASP A 129 -0.50 -0.37 -18.70
N ALA A 130 -1.64 -1.01 -18.40
CA ALA A 130 -1.69 -2.11 -17.44
C ALA A 130 -0.80 -3.29 -17.80
N LEU A 131 -0.58 -3.57 -19.09
CA LEU A 131 0.34 -4.62 -19.53
C LEU A 131 1.78 -4.23 -19.22
N ILE A 132 2.20 -3.02 -19.62
CA ILE A 132 3.56 -2.53 -19.41
C ILE A 132 3.88 -2.40 -17.92
N ILE A 133 2.94 -1.85 -17.17
CA ILE A 133 3.07 -1.64 -15.72
C ILE A 133 3.10 -2.97 -14.99
N ASN A 134 2.27 -3.94 -15.36
CA ASN A 134 2.31 -5.26 -14.75
C ASN A 134 3.66 -5.96 -14.97
N ASP A 135 4.24 -5.84 -16.17
CA ASP A 135 5.50 -6.49 -16.52
C ASP A 135 6.71 -5.95 -15.76
N THR A 136 6.65 -4.74 -15.20
CA THR A 136 7.72 -4.18 -14.36
C THR A 136 7.53 -4.48 -12.87
N TRP A 137 6.40 -5.06 -12.47
CA TRP A 137 6.13 -5.34 -11.07
C TRP A 137 6.73 -6.69 -10.66
N GLN A 138 7.76 -6.66 -9.80
CA GLN A 138 8.48 -7.87 -9.36
C GLN A 138 7.61 -8.94 -8.67
N TYR A 139 6.40 -8.58 -8.24
CA TYR A 139 5.45 -9.47 -7.57
C TYR A 139 4.26 -9.84 -8.48
N ALA A 140 4.31 -9.51 -9.77
CA ALA A 140 3.24 -9.82 -10.70
C ALA A 140 3.03 -11.33 -10.84
N ASP A 141 1.77 -11.74 -10.81
CA ASP A 141 1.30 -13.08 -11.10
C ASP A 141 0.29 -13.06 -12.27
N LYS A 142 -0.07 -14.24 -12.77
CA LYS A 142 -1.02 -14.38 -13.87
C LYS A 142 -2.38 -13.80 -13.47
N GLY A 143 -2.84 -12.80 -14.24
CA GLY A 143 -4.14 -12.15 -14.06
C GLY A 143 -4.06 -10.74 -13.46
N ASP A 144 -2.91 -10.36 -12.88
CA ASP A 144 -2.74 -9.05 -12.25
C ASP A 144 -2.86 -7.88 -13.24
N SER A 145 -2.60 -8.08 -14.53
CA SER A 145 -2.79 -7.04 -15.56
C SER A 145 -4.24 -6.55 -15.62
N ARG A 146 -5.23 -7.42 -15.42
CA ARG A 146 -6.64 -7.00 -15.35
C ARG A 146 -6.89 -6.15 -14.10
N CYS A 147 -6.30 -6.51 -12.96
CA CYS A 147 -6.36 -5.69 -11.76
C CYS A 147 -5.71 -4.32 -11.96
N PHE A 148 -4.57 -4.25 -12.65
CA PHE A 148 -3.94 -2.97 -12.97
C PHE A 148 -4.84 -2.12 -13.86
N ALA A 149 -5.45 -2.67 -14.91
CA ALA A 149 -6.36 -1.92 -15.77
C ALA A 149 -7.53 -1.32 -14.97
N GLU A 150 -8.15 -2.09 -14.07
CA GLU A 150 -9.20 -1.58 -13.19
C GLU A 150 -8.70 -0.48 -12.24
N LYS A 151 -7.52 -0.65 -11.64
CA LYS A 151 -6.92 0.39 -10.77
C LYS A 151 -6.63 1.68 -11.55
N LEU A 152 -6.11 1.57 -12.78
CA LEU A 152 -5.83 2.74 -13.60
C LEU A 152 -7.10 3.50 -14.01
N ARG A 153 -8.23 2.79 -14.17
CA ARG A 153 -9.52 3.44 -14.44
C ARG A 153 -10.15 4.10 -13.21
N MET A 154 -9.97 3.49 -12.05
CA MET A 154 -10.83 3.78 -10.90
C MET A 154 -10.11 4.44 -9.72
N LEU A 155 -8.79 4.26 -9.61
CA LEU A 155 -7.97 4.82 -8.54
C LEU A 155 -7.04 5.91 -9.06
N PRO A 156 -6.72 6.91 -8.22
CA PRO A 156 -5.68 7.87 -8.54
C PRO A 156 -4.39 7.17 -8.98
N ASN A 157 -3.90 7.56 -10.13
CA ASN A 157 -2.63 7.08 -10.68
C ASN A 157 -1.95 8.24 -11.40
N VAL A 158 -0.65 8.12 -11.63
CA VAL A 158 0.10 9.06 -12.45
C VAL A 158 0.97 8.27 -13.39
N ILE A 159 0.92 8.65 -14.67
CA ILE A 159 1.77 8.12 -15.72
C ILE A 159 2.45 9.31 -16.40
N ILE A 160 3.77 9.25 -16.51
CA ILE A 160 4.59 10.13 -17.33
C ILE A 160 4.98 9.35 -18.58
N ARG A 161 4.78 9.97 -19.74
CA ARG A 161 5.15 9.42 -21.04
C ARG A 161 6.34 10.14 -21.65
N TYR A 162 7.13 9.39 -22.41
CA TYR A 162 8.15 9.89 -23.34
C TYR A 162 7.91 9.22 -24.69
N GLN A 163 7.79 10.01 -25.77
CA GLN A 163 7.48 9.50 -27.11
C GLN A 163 6.25 8.56 -27.15
N GLY A 164 5.24 8.86 -26.34
CA GLY A 164 3.99 8.09 -26.23
C GLY A 164 4.06 6.82 -25.38
N GLN A 165 5.24 6.42 -24.88
CA GLN A 165 5.42 5.25 -24.03
C GLN A 165 5.36 5.63 -22.54
N PRO A 166 4.70 4.84 -21.67
CA PRO A 166 4.74 5.07 -20.22
C PRO A 166 6.13 4.72 -19.68
N ILE A 167 6.83 5.70 -19.11
CA ILE A 167 8.22 5.54 -18.65
C ILE A 167 8.43 5.73 -17.15
N ALA A 168 7.46 6.36 -16.48
CA ALA A 168 7.42 6.50 -15.04
C ALA A 168 5.99 6.52 -14.57
N TYR A 169 5.69 5.81 -13.49
CA TYR A 169 4.34 5.70 -12.98
C TYR A 169 4.32 5.38 -11.50
N GLU A 170 3.21 5.75 -10.87
CA GLU A 170 2.87 5.37 -9.51
C GLU A 170 1.35 5.32 -9.36
N ILE A 171 0.86 4.33 -8.60
CA ILE A 171 -0.56 4.00 -8.54
C ILE A 171 -1.01 3.96 -7.09
N PHE A 172 -2.17 4.52 -6.79
CA PHE A 172 -2.81 4.35 -5.49
C PHE A 172 -3.50 2.98 -5.42
N ASN A 173 -3.34 2.26 -4.32
CA ASN A 173 -3.89 0.91 -4.19
C ASN A 173 -5.05 0.86 -3.18
N ILE A 174 -5.89 -0.15 -3.35
CA ILE A 174 -7.12 -0.36 -2.55
C ILE A 174 -6.89 -0.56 -1.05
N ASN A 175 -5.66 -0.85 -0.63
CA ASN A 175 -5.26 -0.94 0.78
C ASN A 175 -4.89 0.42 1.39
N GLY A 176 -5.00 1.52 0.63
CA GLY A 176 -4.70 2.87 1.10
C GLY A 176 -3.23 3.28 0.99
N PHE A 177 -2.37 2.44 0.40
CA PHE A 177 -0.96 2.75 0.20
C PHE A 177 -0.64 3.08 -1.25
N PHE A 178 0.43 3.85 -1.45
CA PHE A 178 1.06 4.02 -2.75
C PHE A 178 1.63 2.66 -3.16
N HIS A 179 1.54 2.37 -4.44
CA HIS A 179 1.88 1.07 -5.00
C HIS A 179 2.56 1.24 -6.34
N HIS A 180 3.59 0.42 -6.53
CA HIS A 180 4.30 0.27 -7.79
C HIS A 180 4.84 1.59 -8.36
N HIS A 181 5.65 2.26 -7.55
CA HIS A 181 6.48 3.38 -7.99
C HIS A 181 7.60 2.85 -8.88
N PHE A 182 7.62 3.26 -10.14
CA PHE A 182 8.63 2.80 -11.09
C PHE A 182 9.06 3.90 -12.05
N VAL A 183 10.34 3.85 -12.43
CA VAL A 183 10.93 4.65 -13.49
C VAL A 183 11.85 3.73 -14.29
N HIS A 184 11.61 3.65 -15.60
CA HIS A 184 12.43 2.92 -16.56
C HIS A 184 13.89 3.39 -16.49
N GLU A 185 14.84 2.47 -16.57
CA GLU A 185 16.23 2.69 -16.17
C GLU A 185 16.90 3.82 -16.95
N GLU A 186 16.64 3.85 -18.26
CA GLU A 186 17.10 4.85 -19.22
C GLU A 186 16.55 6.27 -18.96
N HIS A 187 15.45 6.37 -18.22
CA HIS A 187 14.80 7.64 -17.85
C HIS A 187 15.07 8.06 -16.38
N ARG A 188 15.86 7.28 -15.63
CA ARG A 188 16.20 7.61 -14.22
C ARG A 188 17.09 8.84 -14.11
N ARG A 189 17.20 9.37 -12.89
CA ARG A 189 18.01 10.55 -12.50
C ARG A 189 17.57 11.88 -13.13
N GLN A 190 16.38 11.94 -13.70
CA GLN A 190 15.76 13.14 -14.27
C GLN A 190 14.65 13.72 -13.36
N GLY A 191 14.57 13.27 -12.11
CA GLY A 191 13.54 13.71 -11.16
C GLY A 191 12.15 13.09 -11.35
N LEU A 192 11.95 12.25 -12.37
CA LEU A 192 10.63 11.71 -12.75
C LEU A 192 9.94 10.92 -11.62
N GLY A 193 10.70 10.19 -10.80
CA GLY A 193 10.16 9.52 -9.61
C GLY A 193 9.51 10.51 -8.63
N LYS A 194 10.19 11.63 -8.33
CA LYS A 194 9.62 12.70 -7.50
C LYS A 194 8.35 13.27 -8.15
N HIS A 195 8.32 13.39 -9.47
CA HIS A 195 7.15 13.91 -10.18
C HIS A 195 5.93 13.01 -10.06
N VAL A 196 6.06 11.69 -10.28
CA VAL A 196 4.92 10.77 -10.12
C VAL A 196 4.45 10.71 -8.67
N GLU A 197 5.37 10.71 -7.70
CA GLU A 197 5.05 10.64 -6.27
C GLU A 197 4.30 11.87 -5.78
N LEU A 198 4.77 13.08 -6.11
CA LEU A 198 4.12 14.31 -5.68
C LEU A 198 2.83 14.56 -6.46
N ARG A 199 2.79 14.24 -7.75
CA ARG A 199 1.57 14.39 -8.54
C ARG A 199 0.49 13.42 -8.06
N LEU A 200 0.86 12.20 -7.68
CA LEU A 200 -0.08 11.23 -7.12
C LEU A 200 -0.58 11.73 -5.77
N SER A 201 0.33 12.23 -4.92
CA SER A 201 0.02 12.85 -3.64
C SER A 201 -1.00 13.99 -3.81
N GLN A 202 -0.83 14.87 -4.79
CA GLN A 202 -1.81 15.92 -5.11
C GLN A 202 -3.19 15.34 -5.45
N LYS A 203 -3.25 14.33 -6.34
CA LYS A 203 -4.51 13.69 -6.73
C LYS A 203 -5.23 13.08 -5.51
N ILE A 204 -4.53 12.32 -4.67
CA ILE A 204 -5.17 11.63 -3.54
C ILE A 204 -5.62 12.59 -2.42
N ILE A 205 -4.88 13.68 -2.17
CA ILE A 205 -5.27 14.69 -1.17
C ILE A 205 -6.53 15.40 -1.64
N GLN A 206 -6.62 15.72 -2.94
CA GLN A 206 -7.81 16.33 -3.55
C GLN A 206 -9.04 15.42 -3.45
N GLU A 207 -8.86 14.11 -3.49
CA GLU A 207 -9.89 13.10 -3.27
C GLU A 207 -10.19 12.84 -1.77
N GLY A 208 -9.52 13.55 -0.85
CA GLY A 208 -9.72 13.44 0.59
C GLY A 208 -9.02 12.26 1.27
N PHE A 209 -8.04 11.63 0.60
CA PHE A 209 -7.23 10.55 1.17
C PHE A 209 -5.94 11.07 1.77
N TRP A 210 -5.48 10.35 2.81
CA TRP A 210 -4.19 10.61 3.43
C TRP A 210 -3.06 9.96 2.64
N PRO A 211 -2.02 10.70 2.21
CA PRO A 211 -0.86 10.11 1.56
C PRO A 211 -0.07 9.20 2.49
N CYS A 212 -0.04 7.92 2.14
CA CYS A 212 0.72 6.89 2.84
C CYS A 212 1.45 6.01 1.83
N LYS A 213 2.75 5.79 2.00
CA LYS A 213 3.54 4.85 1.21
C LYS A 213 4.27 3.86 2.09
N THR A 214 4.58 2.70 1.53
CA THR A 214 5.42 1.69 2.17
C THR A 214 6.67 1.45 1.34
N VAL A 215 7.81 1.32 2.00
CA VAL A 215 9.11 1.06 1.36
C VAL A 215 9.71 -0.17 1.98
N GLU A 216 9.99 -1.19 1.17
CA GLU A 216 10.64 -2.41 1.65
C GLU A 216 11.99 -2.10 2.30
N LEU A 217 12.25 -2.72 3.46
CA LEU A 217 13.48 -2.50 4.22
C LEU A 217 14.74 -2.83 3.39
N LYS A 218 14.66 -3.80 2.48
CA LYS A 218 15.76 -4.19 1.59
C LYS A 218 16.10 -3.12 0.54
N ASN A 219 15.19 -2.17 0.27
CA ASN A 219 15.43 -1.09 -0.68
C ASN A 219 16.07 0.11 0.03
N GLU A 220 17.31 -0.09 0.51
CA GLU A 220 18.04 0.88 1.33
C GLU A 220 18.15 2.27 0.69
N LEU A 221 18.28 2.31 -0.64
CA LEU A 221 18.37 3.55 -1.40
C LEU A 221 17.08 4.36 -1.34
N VAL A 222 15.91 3.73 -1.53
CA VAL A 222 14.61 4.41 -1.42
C VAL A 222 14.29 4.76 0.04
N VAL A 223 14.69 3.91 1.00
CA VAL A 223 14.59 4.23 2.44
C VAL A 223 15.40 5.48 2.77
N ALA A 224 16.66 5.55 2.32
CA ALA A 224 17.52 6.71 2.56
C ALA A 224 16.96 7.99 1.94
N TRP A 225 16.41 7.93 0.74
CA TRP A 225 15.76 9.09 0.12
C TRP A 225 14.46 9.48 0.82
N SER A 226 13.65 8.51 1.24
CA SER A 226 12.40 8.80 1.96
C SER A 226 12.67 9.45 3.31
N ASN A 227 13.70 9.00 4.05
CA ASN A 227 14.11 9.61 5.32
C ASN A 227 14.67 11.04 5.17
N ARG A 228 15.20 11.40 4.00
CA ARG A 228 15.72 12.76 3.72
C ARG A 228 14.67 13.69 3.13
N SER A 229 13.51 13.16 2.72
CA SER A 229 12.48 13.93 2.05
C SER A 229 11.77 14.84 3.05
N SER A 230 11.66 16.13 2.73
CA SER A 230 10.86 17.08 3.50
C SER A 230 9.35 16.81 3.38
N TYR A 231 8.92 16.02 2.40
CA TYR A 231 7.52 15.72 2.15
C TYR A 231 7.00 14.57 3.02
N TRP A 232 7.87 13.70 3.54
CA TRP A 232 7.45 12.46 4.21
C TRP A 232 7.94 12.40 5.65
N ASN A 233 7.08 11.96 6.56
CA ASN A 233 7.49 11.49 7.89
C ASN A 233 7.49 9.97 7.90
N ARG A 234 8.51 9.37 8.54
CA ARG A 234 8.48 7.93 8.83
C ARG A 234 7.51 7.68 9.98
N TYR A 235 6.77 6.59 9.90
CA TYR A 235 5.86 6.17 10.95
C TYR A 235 6.63 5.50 12.08
N ASP A 236 6.86 6.28 13.13
CA ASP A 236 7.68 5.90 14.27
C ASP A 236 6.82 5.86 15.55
N ASP A 237 7.30 5.12 16.56
CA ASP A 237 6.73 5.13 17.91
C ASP A 237 7.14 6.39 18.69
N GLU A 238 6.71 6.48 19.97
CA GLU A 238 6.95 7.65 20.83
C GLU A 238 8.43 7.84 21.19
N TYR A 239 9.25 6.82 20.96
CA TYR A 239 10.70 6.81 21.19
C TYR A 239 11.49 7.03 19.88
N GLY A 240 10.81 7.24 18.75
CA GLY A 240 11.45 7.43 17.45
C GLY A 240 11.92 6.12 16.79
N ASN A 241 11.46 4.96 17.25
CA ASN A 241 11.74 3.69 16.57
C ASN A 241 10.75 3.49 15.43
N PRO A 242 11.20 3.03 14.24
CA PRO A 242 10.29 2.75 13.14
C PRO A 242 9.31 1.63 13.46
N ILE A 243 8.02 1.88 13.23
CA ILE A 243 7.00 0.83 13.23
C ILE A 243 7.04 0.16 11.86
N ILE A 244 7.44 -1.10 11.84
CA ILE A 244 7.53 -1.89 10.61
C ILE A 244 6.12 -2.36 10.25
N ILE A 245 5.71 -2.15 9.00
CA ILE A 245 4.48 -2.72 8.45
C ILE A 245 4.84 -3.94 7.63
N ASN A 246 4.36 -5.10 8.08
CA ASN A 246 4.60 -6.38 7.44
C ASN A 246 3.50 -6.70 6.45
N PHE A 247 3.90 -7.07 5.24
CA PHE A 247 3.05 -7.66 4.22
C PHE A 247 3.35 -9.17 4.22
N ASN A 248 2.46 -9.94 4.85
CA ASN A 248 2.61 -11.38 5.04
C ASN A 248 1.76 -12.11 4.02
N LEU A 249 2.40 -12.69 3.00
CA LEU A 249 1.73 -13.55 2.04
C LEU A 249 1.63 -14.97 2.61
N LEU A 250 0.40 -15.41 2.83
CA LEU A 250 0.07 -16.75 3.34
C LEU A 250 -0.47 -17.62 2.21
N ARG A 251 0.12 -18.80 2.01
CA ARG A 251 -0.21 -19.77 0.95
C ARG A 251 -0.25 -21.19 1.47
#